data_AF-A0A7R9Z3V5-F1
#
_entry.id   AF-A0A7R9Z3V5-F1
#
_cell.length_a   1.000
_cell.length_b   1.000
_cell.length_c   1.000
_cell.angle_alpha   90.00
_cell.angle_beta   90.00
_cell.angle_gamma   90.00
#
_symmetry.space_group_name_H-M   'P 1'
#
loop_
_entity.id
_entity.type
_entity.pdbx_description
1 polymer ?
#
loop_
_entity_poly.entity_id
_entity_poly.type
_entity_poly.pdbx_seq_one_letter_code
_entity_poly.pdbx_strand_id
1 'polypeptide(L)'
;ALLTQRLGLPRAVLDTARATHAAYRHDARARCAALLGAGHWRAAHALLASDVAPRLFLDGAIGELRSLLAQLVPHAPGLPDWDTGGGLFLAFLDVAAAPECAAEPRDASGVDSKQLETVLSQLHAACGKWPAMGSGAISGGEAAACNVQLRRQLVFSKMAATLHNRVVGVAGRGGAPGGAGIAALIGVLGVSCLPADLRMSGVATAAAVAAAAVQP
;
A
#
# COMPACT_ATOMS: atom_id res chain seq x y z
N ALA A 1 -14.88 29.56 -8.28
CA ALA A 1 -14.04 30.76 -8.50
C ALA A 1 -14.63 32.01 -7.84
N LEU A 2 -15.97 32.17 -7.83
CA LEU A 2 -16.66 33.32 -7.23
C LEU A 2 -16.25 33.63 -5.77
N LEU A 3 -16.22 32.63 -4.89
CA LEU A 3 -15.92 32.87 -3.46
C LEU A 3 -14.48 33.36 -3.20
N THR A 4 -13.49 32.80 -3.89
CA THR A 4 -12.09 33.24 -3.77
C THR A 4 -11.84 34.58 -4.44
N GLN A 5 -12.45 34.82 -5.61
CA GLN A 5 -12.16 36.01 -6.42
C GLN A 5 -13.01 37.24 -6.05
N ARG A 6 -14.24 37.05 -5.56
CA ARG A 6 -15.15 38.17 -5.22
C ARG A 6 -15.28 38.46 -3.74
N LEU A 7 -15.06 37.48 -2.88
CA LEU A 7 -15.15 37.67 -1.41
C LEU A 7 -13.77 37.66 -0.74
N GLY A 8 -12.68 37.50 -1.50
CA GLY A 8 -11.31 37.50 -0.97
C GLY A 8 -11.02 36.34 0.01
N LEU A 9 -11.86 35.30 0.04
CA LEU A 9 -11.69 34.19 0.97
C LEU A 9 -10.43 33.38 0.59
N PRO A 10 -9.52 33.12 1.55
CA PRO A 10 -8.36 32.29 1.30
C PRO A 10 -8.78 30.91 0.82
N ARG A 11 -8.09 30.40 -0.21
CA ARG A 11 -8.41 29.10 -0.80
C ARG A 11 -8.33 27.96 0.23
N ALA A 12 -7.34 28.02 1.12
CA ALA A 12 -7.17 27.06 2.20
C ALA A 12 -8.41 26.95 3.09
N VAL A 13 -9.07 28.08 3.44
CA VAL A 13 -10.28 28.09 4.27
C VAL A 13 -11.45 27.40 3.57
N LEU A 14 -11.60 27.61 2.27
CA LEU A 14 -12.63 26.92 1.48
C LEU A 14 -12.37 25.42 1.38
N ASP A 15 -11.11 25.04 1.21
CA ASP A 15 -10.73 23.63 1.13
C ASP A 15 -10.86 22.93 2.49
N THR A 16 -10.60 23.62 3.62
CA THR A 16 -10.94 23.12 4.96
C THR A 16 -12.45 22.91 5.12
N ALA A 17 -13.28 23.88 4.70
CA ALA A 17 -14.74 23.75 4.75
C ALA A 17 -15.24 22.58 3.89
N ARG A 18 -14.65 22.37 2.71
CA ARG A 18 -14.93 21.23 1.84
C ARG A 18 -14.54 19.91 2.48
N ALA A 19 -13.40 19.85 3.17
CA ALA A 19 -12.98 18.66 3.89
C ALA A 19 -14.00 18.29 4.99
N THR A 20 -14.54 19.28 5.71
CA THR A 20 -15.58 19.08 6.71
C THR A 20 -16.89 18.59 6.09
N HIS A 21 -17.32 19.19 4.97
CA HIS A 21 -18.53 18.73 4.26
C HIS A 21 -18.37 17.31 3.70
N ALA A 22 -17.22 16.98 3.13
CA ALA A 22 -16.93 15.63 2.62
C ALA A 22 -16.89 14.61 3.76
N ALA A 23 -16.39 14.98 4.94
CA ALA A 23 -16.45 14.14 6.14
C ALA A 23 -17.90 13.84 6.56
N TYR A 24 -18.78 14.85 6.54
CA TYR A 24 -20.21 14.67 6.80
C TYR A 24 -20.89 13.76 5.78
N ARG A 25 -20.50 13.85 4.50
CA ARG A 25 -21.00 12.97 3.42
C ARG A 25 -20.38 11.58 3.40
N HIS A 26 -19.45 11.27 4.31
CA HIS A 26 -18.67 10.04 4.32
C HIS A 26 -17.87 9.77 3.03
N ASP A 27 -17.50 10.82 2.31
CA ASP A 27 -16.67 10.74 1.10
C ASP A 27 -15.19 10.93 1.44
N ALA A 28 -14.49 9.81 1.63
CA ALA A 28 -13.07 9.80 1.97
C ALA A 28 -12.18 10.36 0.85
N ARG A 29 -12.56 10.17 -0.44
CA ARG A 29 -11.78 10.65 -1.59
C ARG A 29 -11.82 12.17 -1.67
N ALA A 30 -13.02 12.73 -1.69
CA ALA A 30 -13.21 14.17 -1.73
C ALA A 30 -12.61 14.85 -0.49
N ARG A 31 -12.72 14.21 0.69
CA ARG A 31 -12.10 14.70 1.92
C ARG A 31 -10.58 14.72 1.83
N CYS A 32 -9.95 13.67 1.30
CA CYS A 32 -8.50 13.61 1.13
C CYS A 32 -8.00 14.72 0.20
N ALA A 33 -8.63 14.89 -0.96
CA ALA A 33 -8.28 15.95 -1.91
C ALA A 33 -8.44 17.36 -1.31
N ALA A 34 -9.52 17.57 -0.53
CA ALA A 34 -9.75 18.84 0.15
C ALA A 34 -8.72 19.10 1.27
N LEU A 35 -8.30 18.07 2.02
CA LEU A 35 -7.24 18.19 3.03
C LEU A 35 -5.88 18.53 2.39
N LEU A 36 -5.57 17.97 1.22
CA LEU A 36 -4.38 18.34 0.45
C LEU A 36 -4.44 19.81 0.01
N GLY A 37 -5.57 20.25 -0.53
CA GLY A 37 -5.78 21.65 -0.93
C GLY A 37 -5.70 22.65 0.24
N ALA A 38 -6.07 22.22 1.45
CA ALA A 38 -5.97 23.01 2.67
C ALA A 38 -4.57 22.96 3.33
N GLY A 39 -3.63 22.16 2.82
CA GLY A 39 -2.29 22.01 3.41
C GLY A 39 -2.25 21.14 4.68
N HIS A 40 -3.31 20.37 4.95
CA HIS A 40 -3.37 19.47 6.10
C HIS A 40 -2.71 18.11 5.79
N TRP A 41 -1.41 18.11 5.49
CA TRP A 41 -0.66 16.97 4.96
C TRP A 41 -0.75 15.71 5.83
N ARG A 42 -0.60 15.84 7.15
CA ARG A 42 -0.67 14.71 8.10
C ARG A 42 -2.04 14.04 8.11
N ALA A 43 -3.10 14.83 8.13
CA ALA A 43 -4.47 14.32 8.11
C ALA A 43 -4.81 13.70 6.75
N ALA A 44 -4.35 14.31 5.66
CA ALA A 44 -4.51 13.78 4.30
C ALA A 44 -3.79 12.43 4.15
N HIS A 45 -2.54 12.32 4.61
CA HIS A 45 -1.76 11.08 4.56
C HIS A 45 -2.39 9.96 5.40
N ALA A 46 -2.83 10.25 6.63
CA ALA A 46 -3.47 9.26 7.48
C ALA A 46 -4.75 8.71 6.83
N LEU A 47 -5.60 9.58 6.27
CA LEU A 47 -6.81 9.18 5.55
C LEU A 47 -6.49 8.43 4.25
N LEU A 48 -5.42 8.84 3.56
CA LEU A 48 -4.97 8.22 2.32
C LEU A 48 -4.49 6.79 2.58
N ALA A 49 -3.57 6.60 3.52
CA ALA A 49 -2.98 5.30 3.81
C ALA A 49 -3.99 4.30 4.41
N SER A 50 -4.99 4.81 5.14
CA SER A 50 -5.98 3.95 5.80
C SER A 50 -7.13 3.52 4.88
N ASP A 51 -7.75 4.42 4.12
CA ASP A 51 -8.98 4.12 3.38
C ASP A 51 -8.89 4.42 1.87
N VAL A 52 -8.37 5.59 1.49
CA VAL A 52 -8.42 6.03 0.07
C VAL A 52 -7.48 5.22 -0.81
N ALA A 53 -6.24 4.98 -0.40
CA ALA A 53 -5.27 4.24 -1.19
C ALA A 53 -5.70 2.77 -1.38
N PRO A 54 -6.12 2.03 -0.35
CA PRO A 54 -6.67 0.69 -0.54
C PRO A 54 -7.87 0.66 -1.51
N ARG A 55 -8.80 1.60 -1.39
CA ARG A 55 -9.96 1.69 -2.31
C ARG A 55 -9.54 1.95 -3.75
N LEU A 56 -8.68 2.94 -3.98
CA LEU A 56 -8.19 3.27 -5.33
C LEU A 56 -7.38 2.12 -5.94
N PHE A 57 -6.62 1.39 -5.11
CA PHE A 57 -5.89 0.21 -5.54
C PHE A 57 -6.82 -0.91 -6.02
N LEU A 58 -7.88 -1.19 -5.25
CA LEU A 58 -8.86 -2.22 -5.61
C LEU A 58 -9.68 -1.83 -6.84
N ASP A 59 -10.02 -0.55 -6.97
CA ASP A 59 -10.76 -0.01 -8.11
C ASP A 59 -9.89 0.14 -9.38
N GLY A 60 -8.59 -0.12 -9.30
CA GLY A 60 -7.66 0.01 -10.42
C GLY A 60 -7.36 1.45 -10.83
N ALA A 61 -7.75 2.44 -10.02
CA ALA A 61 -7.53 3.86 -10.26
C ALA A 61 -6.08 4.29 -9.91
N ILE A 62 -5.10 3.61 -10.51
CA ILE A 62 -3.67 3.76 -10.19
C ILE A 62 -3.14 5.15 -10.53
N GLY A 63 -3.64 5.78 -11.60
CA GLY A 63 -3.27 7.15 -11.98
C GLY A 63 -3.69 8.18 -10.94
N GLU A 64 -4.91 8.04 -10.39
CA GLU A 64 -5.40 8.92 -9.31
C GLU A 64 -4.60 8.69 -8.03
N LEU A 65 -4.36 7.43 -7.67
CA LEU A 65 -3.54 7.08 -6.51
C LEU A 65 -2.13 7.69 -6.61
N ARG A 66 -1.47 7.58 -7.76
CA ARG A 66 -0.14 8.16 -7.99
C ARG A 66 -0.16 9.69 -7.91
N SER A 67 -1.19 10.34 -8.44
CA SER A 67 -1.35 11.80 -8.36
C SER A 67 -1.51 12.31 -6.92
N LEU A 68 -2.31 11.62 -6.10
CA LEU A 68 -2.47 11.96 -4.68
C LEU A 68 -1.19 11.73 -3.88
N LEU A 69 -0.49 10.63 -4.15
CA LEU A 69 0.78 10.31 -3.49
C LEU A 69 1.88 11.31 -3.89
N ALA A 70 1.96 11.72 -5.15
CA ALA A 70 2.94 12.69 -5.64
C ALA A 70 2.84 14.05 -4.94
N GLN A 71 1.64 14.47 -4.54
CA GLN A 71 1.43 15.69 -3.77
C GLN A 71 1.96 15.58 -2.33
N LEU A 72 2.07 14.37 -1.78
CA LEU A 72 2.58 14.13 -0.43
C LEU A 72 4.09 13.87 -0.39
N VAL A 73 4.72 13.47 -1.50
CA VAL A 73 6.17 13.19 -1.57
C VAL A 73 7.03 14.34 -1.04
N PRO A 74 6.81 15.62 -1.39
CA PRO A 74 7.61 16.74 -0.86
C PRO A 74 7.52 16.88 0.67
N HIS A 75 6.47 16.33 1.27
CA HIS A 75 6.20 16.41 2.71
C HIS A 75 6.53 15.10 3.44
N ALA A 76 6.98 14.06 2.73
CA ALA A 76 7.34 12.75 3.27
C ALA A 76 8.16 12.79 4.58
N PRO A 77 9.25 13.59 4.74
CA PRO A 77 10.05 13.58 5.97
C PRO A 77 9.29 14.06 7.21
N GLY A 78 8.17 14.79 7.05
CA GLY A 78 7.33 15.27 8.16
C GLY A 78 6.10 14.42 8.44
N LEU A 79 5.87 13.35 7.66
CA LEU A 79 4.70 12.50 7.76
C LEU A 79 4.97 11.27 8.64
N PRO A 80 4.12 11.01 9.65
CA PRO A 80 4.27 9.80 10.45
C PRO A 80 4.01 8.57 9.59
N ASP A 81 4.77 7.49 9.81
CA ASP A 81 4.53 6.18 9.18
C ASP A 81 4.49 6.21 7.64
N TRP A 82 5.18 7.17 7.01
CA TRP A 82 5.24 7.31 5.55
C TRP A 82 5.57 5.99 4.87
N ASP A 83 6.64 5.32 5.33
CA ASP A 83 7.15 4.07 4.76
C ASP A 83 6.18 2.88 4.88
N THR A 84 5.28 2.89 5.86
CA THR A 84 4.24 1.84 6.03
C THR A 84 2.88 2.23 5.43
N GLY A 85 2.77 3.44 4.88
CA GLY A 85 1.55 4.00 4.30
C GLY A 85 1.78 4.41 2.86
N GLY A 86 1.71 5.71 2.58
CA GLY A 86 1.87 6.25 1.22
C GLY A 86 3.19 5.86 0.53
N GLY A 87 4.29 5.75 1.28
CA GLY A 87 5.60 5.31 0.77
C GLY A 87 5.56 3.87 0.27
N LEU A 88 4.94 2.95 1.01
CA LEU A 88 4.75 1.56 0.59
C LEU A 88 3.95 1.46 -0.72
N PHE A 89 2.88 2.24 -0.85
CA PHE A 89 2.08 2.27 -2.09
C PHE A 89 2.90 2.79 -3.27
N LEU A 90 3.67 3.88 -3.09
CA LEU A 90 4.54 4.40 -4.15
C LEU A 90 5.61 3.38 -4.56
N ALA A 91 6.34 2.86 -3.58
CA ALA A 91 7.42 1.90 -3.81
C ALA A 91 6.90 0.63 -4.50
N PHE A 92 5.71 0.15 -4.12
CA PHE A 92 5.05 -0.94 -4.83
C PHE A 92 4.65 -0.56 -6.26
N LEU A 93 4.05 0.61 -6.47
CA LEU A 93 3.64 1.03 -7.81
C LEU A 93 4.84 1.20 -8.74
N ASP A 94 6.00 1.59 -8.23
CA ASP A 94 7.22 1.70 -9.02
C ASP A 94 7.77 0.32 -9.38
N VAL A 95 7.82 -0.62 -8.42
CA VAL A 95 8.19 -2.03 -8.69
C VAL A 95 7.20 -2.72 -9.63
N ALA A 96 5.91 -2.41 -9.53
CA ALA A 96 4.86 -2.98 -10.36
C ALA A 96 4.80 -2.36 -11.77
N ALA A 97 5.17 -1.10 -11.92
CA ALA A 97 5.22 -0.41 -13.21
C ALA A 97 6.52 -0.69 -13.99
N ALA A 98 7.57 -1.19 -13.32
CA ALA A 98 8.77 -1.65 -14.00
C ALA A 98 8.37 -2.73 -15.02
N PRO A 99 8.59 -2.51 -16.34
CA PRO A 99 8.32 -3.51 -17.35
C PRO A 99 9.17 -4.74 -17.02
N GLU A 100 8.57 -5.93 -17.11
CA GLU A 100 9.38 -7.15 -17.23
C GLU A 100 10.30 -6.91 -18.42
N CYS A 101 11.61 -6.79 -18.18
CA CYS A 101 12.61 -6.46 -19.20
C CYS A 101 12.31 -7.25 -20.48
N ALA A 102 11.75 -6.56 -21.46
CA ALA A 102 11.62 -7.05 -22.81
C ALA A 102 13.05 -7.23 -23.33
N ALA A 103 13.44 -8.50 -23.46
CA ALA A 103 14.49 -9.03 -24.32
C ALA A 103 15.45 -8.01 -24.94
N GLU A 104 16.55 -7.71 -24.25
CA GLU A 104 17.86 -7.45 -24.85
C GLU A 104 18.92 -7.87 -23.80
N PRO A 105 20.05 -8.51 -24.18
CA PRO A 105 21.07 -8.96 -23.25
C PRO A 105 21.90 -7.76 -22.82
N ARG A 106 21.36 -7.00 -21.87
CA ARG A 106 22.03 -5.84 -21.29
C ARG A 106 22.64 -6.23 -19.96
N ASP A 107 23.96 -6.11 -19.91
CA ASP A 107 24.89 -6.11 -18.80
C ASP A 107 24.17 -6.00 -17.44
N ALA A 108 24.12 -7.15 -16.75
CA ALA A 108 23.48 -7.31 -15.46
C ALA A 108 24.10 -6.40 -14.39
N SER A 109 23.52 -5.21 -14.19
CA SER A 109 23.71 -4.47 -12.95
C SER A 109 22.49 -3.62 -12.60
N GLY A 110 21.73 -4.07 -11.61
CA GLY A 110 21.52 -3.20 -10.43
C GLY A 110 20.13 -2.61 -10.18
N VAL A 111 19.11 -2.94 -10.97
CA VAL A 111 17.69 -2.61 -10.68
C VAL A 111 17.00 -3.98 -10.54
N ASP A 112 16.45 -4.47 -9.41
CA ASP A 112 15.87 -3.81 -8.24
C ASP A 112 15.86 -4.74 -7.00
N SER A 113 16.87 -5.59 -6.75
CA SER A 113 16.87 -6.46 -5.55
C SER A 113 16.71 -5.66 -4.26
N LYS A 114 17.41 -4.52 -4.16
CA LYS A 114 17.33 -3.61 -3.01
C LYS A 114 15.96 -2.92 -2.91
N GLN A 115 15.37 -2.52 -4.05
CA GLN A 115 14.06 -1.85 -4.07
C GLN A 115 12.94 -2.84 -3.74
N LEU A 116 13.03 -4.07 -4.25
CA LEU A 116 12.15 -5.18 -3.89
C LEU A 116 12.26 -5.54 -2.40
N GLU A 117 13.48 -5.69 -1.87
CA GLU A 117 13.72 -5.92 -0.43
C GLU A 117 13.18 -4.78 0.44
N THR A 118 13.28 -3.54 -0.04
CA THR A 118 12.70 -2.37 0.63
C THR A 118 11.17 -2.46 0.68
N VAL A 119 10.52 -2.78 -0.45
CA VAL A 119 9.06 -2.96 -0.48
C VAL A 119 8.62 -4.12 0.41
N LEU A 120 9.35 -5.24 0.41
CA LEU A 120 9.05 -6.40 1.25
C LEU A 120 9.19 -6.07 2.75
N SER A 121 10.25 -5.35 3.13
CA SER A 121 10.45 -4.94 4.53
C SER A 121 9.40 -3.92 4.99
N GLN A 122 9.04 -2.95 4.14
CA GLN A 122 7.96 -2.00 4.40
C GLN A 122 6.60 -2.69 4.53
N LEU A 123 6.32 -3.67 3.66
CA LEU A 123 5.09 -4.46 3.70
C LEU A 123 5.04 -5.29 4.99
N HIS A 124 6.14 -5.95 5.37
CA HIS A 124 6.24 -6.69 6.62
C HIS A 124 6.00 -5.79 7.84
N ALA A 125 6.63 -4.61 7.89
CA ALA A 125 6.42 -3.64 8.96
C ALA A 125 4.96 -3.12 8.99
N ALA A 126 4.33 -2.94 7.84
CA ALA A 126 2.92 -2.54 7.75
C ALA A 126 1.98 -3.65 8.25
N CYS A 127 2.31 -4.92 8.04
CA CYS A 127 1.57 -6.08 8.55
C CYS A 127 1.76 -6.29 10.06
N GLY A 128 2.95 -6.01 10.60
CA GLY A 128 3.25 -6.17 12.03
C GLY A 128 2.54 -5.18 12.96
N LYS A 129 2.02 -4.06 12.43
CA LYS A 129 1.30 -3.03 13.21
C LYS A 129 -0.18 -3.35 13.45
N TRP A 130 -0.63 -4.58 13.19
CA TRP A 130 -2.06 -4.90 13.23
C TRP A 130 -2.53 -5.30 14.64
N PRO A 131 -3.63 -4.70 15.14
CA PRO A 131 -4.30 -5.25 16.30
C PRO A 131 -4.87 -6.62 15.94
N ALA A 132 -4.66 -7.61 16.80
CA ALA A 132 -5.29 -8.92 16.66
C ALA A 132 -6.81 -8.71 16.54
N MET A 133 -7.43 -9.28 15.50
CA MET A 133 -8.88 -9.25 15.32
C MET A 133 -9.51 -10.00 16.50
N GLY A 134 -9.97 -9.27 17.51
CA GLY A 134 -10.71 -9.85 18.61
C GLY A 134 -12.04 -10.39 18.06
N SER A 135 -12.37 -11.63 18.41
CA SER A 135 -13.63 -12.31 18.10
C SER A 135 -14.82 -11.72 18.88
N GLY A 136 -14.97 -10.39 18.88
CA GLY A 136 -16.06 -9.66 19.53
C GLY A 136 -17.15 -9.29 18.53
N ALA A 137 -18.41 -9.31 18.99
CA ALA A 137 -19.55 -8.88 18.20
C ALA A 137 -19.38 -7.40 17.79
N ILE A 138 -19.36 -7.17 16.48
CA ILE A 138 -19.07 -5.87 15.86
C ILE A 138 -20.33 -5.00 15.92
N SER A 139 -20.29 -3.90 16.67
CA SER A 139 -21.33 -2.87 16.65
C SER A 139 -21.29 -2.05 15.34
N GLY A 140 -22.37 -1.33 15.00
CA GLY A 140 -22.50 -0.63 13.70
C GLY A 140 -21.38 0.39 13.37
N GLY A 141 -20.72 0.97 14.38
CA GLY A 141 -19.54 1.83 14.19
C GLY A 141 -18.24 1.04 13.97
N GLU A 142 -18.11 -0.13 14.57
CA GLU A 142 -16.97 -1.02 14.41
C GLU A 142 -16.98 -1.75 13.06
N ALA A 143 -18.16 -1.89 12.44
CA ALA A 143 -18.30 -2.49 11.11
C ALA A 143 -17.60 -1.65 10.02
N ALA A 144 -17.64 -0.33 10.11
CA ALA A 144 -16.94 0.55 9.17
C ALA A 144 -15.41 0.45 9.35
N ALA A 145 -14.93 0.44 10.60
CA ALA A 145 -13.51 0.26 10.91
C ALA A 145 -13.00 -1.12 10.46
N CYS A 146 -13.80 -2.17 10.69
CA CYS A 146 -13.53 -3.53 10.22
C CYS A 146 -13.43 -3.59 8.69
N ASN A 147 -14.34 -2.95 7.96
CA ASN A 147 -14.29 -2.88 6.50
C ASN A 147 -13.03 -2.18 5.98
N VAL A 148 -12.60 -1.08 6.61
CA VAL A 148 -11.34 -0.39 6.26
C VAL A 148 -10.14 -1.30 6.50
N GLN A 149 -10.12 -2.01 7.62
CA GLN A 149 -9.05 -2.96 7.96
C GLN A 149 -9.01 -4.14 6.97
N LEU A 150 -10.14 -4.76 6.66
CA LEU A 150 -10.24 -5.85 5.70
C LEU A 150 -9.77 -5.44 4.29
N ARG A 151 -10.13 -4.23 3.84
CA ARG A 151 -9.65 -3.72 2.54
C ARG A 151 -8.14 -3.56 2.52
N ARG A 152 -7.54 -3.04 3.58
CA ARG A 152 -6.08 -2.94 3.70
C ARG A 152 -5.43 -4.33 3.63
N GLN A 153 -5.98 -5.33 4.33
CA GLN A 153 -5.48 -6.70 4.29
C GLN A 153 -5.56 -7.30 2.88
N LEU A 154 -6.69 -7.13 2.19
CA LEU A 154 -6.88 -7.59 0.82
C LEU A 154 -5.87 -6.96 -0.14
N VAL A 155 -5.60 -5.67 0.03
CA VAL A 155 -4.64 -4.93 -0.81
C VAL A 155 -3.22 -5.41 -0.56
N PHE A 156 -2.82 -5.55 0.71
CA PHE A 156 -1.48 -6.02 1.04
C PHE A 156 -1.25 -7.48 0.64
N SER A 157 -2.26 -8.34 0.76
CA SER A 157 -2.16 -9.72 0.26
C SER A 157 -2.04 -9.76 -1.27
N LYS A 158 -2.78 -8.90 -1.99
CA LYS A 158 -2.64 -8.75 -3.45
C LYS A 158 -1.27 -8.20 -3.85
N MET A 159 -0.74 -7.24 -3.10
CA MET A 159 0.62 -6.73 -3.31
C MET A 159 1.66 -7.83 -3.09
N ALA A 160 1.57 -8.57 -1.98
CA ALA A 160 2.45 -9.71 -1.68
C ALA A 160 2.42 -10.77 -2.78
N ALA A 161 1.23 -11.15 -3.25
CA ALA A 161 1.06 -12.12 -4.34
C ALA A 161 1.67 -11.62 -5.66
N THR A 162 1.51 -10.33 -5.97
CA THR A 162 2.10 -9.74 -7.18
C THR A 162 3.62 -9.75 -7.12
N LEU A 163 4.20 -9.42 -5.96
CA LEU A 163 5.64 -9.48 -5.75
C LEU A 163 6.16 -10.92 -5.79
N HIS A 164 5.44 -11.88 -5.20
CA HIS A 164 5.78 -13.30 -5.27
C HIS A 164 5.86 -13.80 -6.71
N ASN A 165 4.84 -13.51 -7.52
CA ASN A 165 4.80 -13.93 -8.92
C ASN A 165 5.97 -13.34 -9.72
N ARG A 166 6.38 -12.10 -9.42
CA ARG A 166 7.58 -11.50 -10.00
C ARG A 166 8.87 -12.21 -9.56
N VAL A 167 9.03 -12.52 -8.28
CA VAL A 167 10.22 -13.22 -7.76
C VAL A 167 10.34 -14.64 -8.33
N VAL A 168 9.24 -15.40 -8.34
CA VAL A 168 9.22 -16.78 -8.86
C VAL A 168 9.34 -16.81 -10.38
N GLY A 169 8.72 -15.85 -11.08
CA GLY A 169 8.88 -15.70 -12.53
C GLY A 169 10.33 -15.42 -12.95
N VAL A 170 11.08 -14.69 -12.13
CA VAL A 170 12.53 -14.47 -12.32
C VAL A 170 13.34 -15.75 -12.05
N ALA A 171 12.99 -16.52 -11.02
CA ALA A 171 13.67 -17.77 -10.69
C ALA A 171 13.50 -18.87 -11.76
N GLY A 172 12.36 -18.92 -12.44
CA GLY A 172 12.09 -19.89 -13.51
C GLY A 172 12.91 -19.69 -14.80
N ARG A 173 13.62 -18.57 -14.96
CA ARG A 173 14.47 -18.25 -16.12
C ARG A 173 15.97 -18.53 -15.92
N GLY A 174 16.36 -19.21 -14.84
CA GLY A 174 17.75 -19.65 -14.62
C GLY A 174 18.64 -18.71 -13.78
N GLY A 175 18.07 -17.67 -13.18
CA GLY A 175 18.75 -16.85 -12.17
C GLY A 175 18.40 -17.32 -10.77
N ALA A 176 19.40 -17.68 -9.96
CA ALA A 176 19.17 -18.01 -8.55
C ALA A 176 18.53 -16.80 -7.85
N PRO A 177 17.32 -16.91 -7.28
CA PRO A 177 16.74 -15.83 -6.50
C PRO A 177 17.61 -15.60 -5.26
N GLY A 178 17.96 -14.34 -4.97
CA GLY A 178 18.69 -14.00 -3.75
C GLY A 178 17.91 -14.48 -2.52
N GLY A 179 18.51 -15.36 -1.72
CA GLY A 179 17.83 -16.03 -0.59
C GLY A 179 17.19 -15.06 0.43
N ALA A 180 17.69 -13.82 0.50
CA ALA A 180 17.10 -12.75 1.30
C ALA A 180 15.68 -12.34 0.84
N GLY A 181 15.44 -12.27 -0.47
CA GLY A 181 14.13 -11.90 -1.03
C GLY A 181 13.07 -12.99 -0.79
N ILE A 182 13.47 -14.26 -0.86
CA ILE A 182 12.60 -15.39 -0.54
C ILE A 182 12.29 -15.44 0.96
N ALA A 183 13.29 -15.29 1.82
CA ALA A 183 13.08 -15.28 3.27
C ALA A 183 12.18 -14.11 3.73
N ALA A 184 12.36 -12.92 3.15
CA ALA A 184 11.49 -11.77 3.42
C ALA A 184 10.06 -12.02 2.94
N LEU A 185 9.88 -12.65 1.77
CA LEU A 185 8.57 -13.00 1.24
C LEU A 185 7.88 -14.09 2.08
N ILE A 186 8.62 -15.10 2.54
CA ILE A 186 8.12 -16.10 3.52
C ILE A 186 7.73 -15.40 4.82
N GLY A 187 8.52 -14.43 5.29
CA GLY A 187 8.17 -13.62 6.47
C GLY A 187 6.88 -12.82 6.26
N VAL A 188 6.67 -12.23 5.08
CA VAL A 188 5.42 -11.51 4.73
C VAL A 188 4.23 -12.47 4.65
N LEU A 189 4.38 -13.63 4.00
CA LEU A 189 3.31 -14.62 3.87
C LEU A 189 3.03 -15.38 5.18
N GLY A 190 4.06 -15.56 6.01
CA GLY A 190 4.02 -16.22 7.31
C GLY A 190 3.49 -15.32 8.42
N VAL A 191 3.78 -14.01 8.37
CA VAL A 191 3.13 -13.00 9.21
C VAL A 191 1.78 -12.62 8.58
N SER A 192 0.85 -13.56 8.68
CA SER A 192 -0.59 -13.33 8.83
C SER A 192 -1.24 -12.22 7.99
N CYS A 193 -0.83 -12.06 6.71
CA CYS A 193 -1.55 -11.18 5.78
C CYS A 193 -2.95 -11.71 5.42
N LEU A 194 -3.20 -12.99 5.74
CA LEU A 194 -4.44 -13.70 5.47
C LEU A 194 -5.07 -14.12 6.80
N PRO A 195 -6.37 -13.83 7.03
CA PRO A 195 -7.16 -14.53 8.04
C PRO A 195 -6.97 -16.04 7.91
N ALA A 196 -7.03 -16.78 9.02
CA ALA A 196 -6.87 -18.24 9.00
C ALA A 196 -7.82 -18.91 7.97
N ASP A 197 -8.99 -18.30 7.74
CA ASP A 197 -10.02 -18.76 6.79
C ASP A 197 -9.68 -18.55 5.31
N LEU A 198 -8.73 -17.66 4.98
CA LEU A 198 -8.25 -17.42 3.61
C LEU A 198 -6.89 -18.08 3.34
N ARG A 199 -6.39 -18.91 4.27
CA ARG A 199 -5.25 -19.82 4.03
C ARG A 199 -5.68 -20.93 3.09
N MET A 200 -5.99 -20.60 1.84
CA MET A 200 -6.12 -21.59 0.77
C MET A 200 -4.81 -22.38 0.69
N SER A 201 -4.93 -23.71 0.67
CA SER A 201 -3.86 -24.72 0.75
C SER A 201 -2.60 -24.44 -0.10
N GLY A 202 -2.72 -23.65 -1.18
CA GLY A 202 -1.63 -23.22 -2.06
C GLY A 202 -0.59 -22.27 -1.44
N VAL A 203 -0.97 -21.40 -0.49
CA VAL A 203 -0.02 -20.42 0.10
C VAL A 203 0.82 -21.05 1.21
N ALA A 204 0.24 -21.99 1.97
CA ALA A 204 0.95 -22.78 2.97
C ALA A 204 1.97 -23.73 2.32
N THR A 205 1.63 -24.31 1.17
CA THR A 205 2.58 -25.10 0.37
C THR A 205 3.66 -24.23 -0.26
N ALA A 206 3.34 -23.03 -0.75
CA ALA A 206 4.35 -22.10 -1.26
C ALA A 206 5.34 -21.62 -0.18
N ALA A 207 4.85 -21.32 1.04
CA ALA A 207 5.71 -20.99 2.17
C ALA A 207 6.58 -22.18 2.61
N ALA A 208 6.06 -23.41 2.56
CA ALA A 208 6.82 -24.63 2.85
C ALA A 208 7.89 -24.94 1.78
N VAL A 209 7.56 -24.77 0.49
CA VAL A 209 8.51 -24.94 -0.62
C VAL A 209 9.62 -23.88 -0.58
N ALA A 210 9.25 -22.64 -0.27
CA ALA A 210 10.21 -21.55 -0.12
C ALA A 210 11.11 -21.75 1.13
N ALA A 211 10.57 -22.26 2.24
CA ALA A 211 11.35 -22.61 3.43
C ALA A 211 12.32 -23.78 3.18
N ALA A 212 11.92 -24.76 2.37
CA ALA A 212 12.78 -25.87 1.95
C ALA A 212 13.93 -25.40 1.04
N ALA A 213 13.75 -24.34 0.24
CA ALA A 213 14.78 -23.78 -0.63
C ALA A 213 15.84 -22.93 0.10
N VAL A 214 15.62 -22.59 1.38
CA VAL A 214 16.54 -21.78 2.21
C VAL A 214 17.39 -22.66 3.16
N GLN A 215 17.11 -23.95 3.27
CA GLN A 215 17.98 -24.88 3.99
C GLN A 215 19.11 -25.38 3.08
N PRO A 216 20.37 -25.39 3.55
CA PRO A 216 21.56 -25.70 2.75
C PRO A 216 21.61 -27.14 2.25
#